data_AF-A0A0S2HVI5-F1
#
_entry.id   AF-A0A0S2HVI5-F1
#
_cell.length_a   1.000
_cell.length_b   1.000
_cell.length_c   1.000
_cell.angle_alpha   90.00
_cell.angle_beta   90.00
_cell.angle_gamma   90.00
#
_symmetry.space_group_name_H-M   'P 1'
#
loop_
_entity.id
_entity.type
_entity.pdbx_description
1 polymer ?
#
loop_
_entity_poly.entity_id
_entity_poly.type
_entity_poly.pdbx_seq_one_letter_code
_entity_poly.pdbx_strand_id
1 'polypeptide(L)' 'MIDKITEIFCLIYDFCKEYYKAEEGHILDEKGAKKPRKHKFKMDDSEVITILVIFHLNNTEILSISISTMYKST' A
#
# COMPACT_ATOMS: atom_id res chain seq x y z
N MET A 1 5.03 0.48 20.92
CA MET A 1 4.17 -0.10 19.84
C MET A 1 3.81 1.00 18.84
N ILE A 2 3.37 2.15 19.32
CA ILE A 2 3.22 3.38 18.52
C ILE A 2 4.55 3.74 17.83
N ASP A 3 5.68 3.62 18.54
CA ASP A 3 7.00 4.01 18.00
C ASP A 3 7.43 3.20 16.75
N LYS A 4 7.11 1.89 16.71
CA LYS A 4 7.43 1.04 15.55
C LYS A 4 6.55 1.37 14.34
N ILE A 5 5.28 1.70 14.58
CA ILE A 5 4.36 2.13 13.53
C ILE A 5 4.81 3.49 12.98
N THR A 6 5.22 4.41 13.87
CA THR A 6 5.76 5.71 13.48
C THR A 6 7.05 5.56 12.66
N GLU A 7 7.95 4.66 13.05
CA GLU A 7 9.17 4.37 12.29
C GLU A 7 8.85 3.86 10.88
N ILE A 8 7.93 2.89 10.76
CA ILE A 8 7.45 2.37 9.47
C ILE A 8 6.83 3.49 8.63
N PHE A 9 5.98 4.32 9.24
CA PHE A 9 5.35 5.45 8.56
C PHE A 9 6.40 6.45 8.05
N CYS A 10 7.40 6.81 8.85
CA CYS A 10 8.47 7.73 8.44
C CYS A 10 9.26 7.18 7.25
N LEU A 11 9.62 5.89 7.28
CA LEU A 11 10.32 5.25 6.16
C LEU A 11 9.48 5.25 4.87
N ILE A 12 8.18 4.95 4.99
CA ILE A 12 7.25 4.95 3.86
C ILE A 12 7.04 6.37 3.33
N TYR A 13 6.94 7.36 4.21
CA TYR A 13 6.79 8.76 3.83
C TYR A 13 7.98 9.24 3.00
N ASP A 14 9.20 8.97 3.45
CA ASP A 14 10.43 9.29 2.71
C ASP A 14 10.52 8.53 1.39
N PHE A 15 10.12 7.25 1.38
CA PHE A 15 10.00 6.46 0.15
C PHE A 15 9.03 7.09 -0.86
N CYS A 16 7.82 7.47 -0.43
CA CYS A 16 6.81 8.05 -1.32
C CYS A 16 7.33 9.33 -1.97
N LYS A 17 8.06 10.17 -1.21
CA LYS A 17 8.66 11.39 -1.74
C LYS A 17 9.64 11.13 -2.88
N GLU A 18 10.48 10.10 -2.78
CA GLU A 18 11.39 9.73 -3.86
C GLU A 18 10.68 8.97 -4.99
N TYR A 19 9.67 8.17 -4.66
CA TYR A 19 8.83 7.48 -5.65
C TYR A 19 8.14 8.47 -6.58
N TYR A 20 7.47 9.51 -6.07
CA TYR A 20 6.76 10.46 -6.94
C TYR A 20 7.69 11.21 -7.89
N LYS A 21 8.93 11.52 -7.45
CA LYS A 21 9.95 12.09 -8.34
C LYS A 21 10.37 11.11 -9.44
N ALA A 22 10.47 9.82 -9.09
CA ALA A 22 10.81 8.77 -10.03
C ALA A 22 9.64 8.38 -10.95
N GLU A 23 8.40 8.59 -10.52
CA GLU A 23 7.19 8.32 -11.29
C GLU A 23 6.92 9.41 -12.33
N GLU A 24 7.33 10.66 -12.05
CA GLU A 24 7.19 11.78 -12.97
C GLU A 24 7.87 11.51 -14.31
N GLY A 25 7.06 11.33 -15.37
CA GLY A 25 7.53 10.99 -16.73
C GLY A 25 7.45 9.52 -17.11
N HIS A 26 7.09 8.63 -16.18
CA HIS A 26 6.82 7.21 -16.43
C HIS A 26 5.33 6.86 -16.45
N ILE A 27 4.46 7.82 -16.12
CA ILE A 27 3.01 7.66 -16.20
C ILE A 27 2.59 7.60 -17.69
N LEU A 28 1.88 6.52 -18.06
CA LEU A 28 1.31 6.38 -19.39
C LEU A 28 0.25 7.46 -19.63
N ASP A 29 0.29 8.08 -20.81
CA ASP A 29 -0.68 9.07 -21.24
C ASP A 29 -2.11 8.50 -21.11
N GLU A 30 -3.01 9.22 -20.42
CA GLU A 30 -4.41 8.79 -20.20
C GLU A 30 -5.26 8.73 -21.48
N LYS A 31 -4.64 8.82 -22.66
CA LYS A 31 -5.30 8.81 -23.97
C LYS A 31 -6.05 7.48 -24.17
N GLY A 32 -7.35 7.52 -23.90
CA GLY A 32 -8.26 6.37 -24.03
C GLY A 32 -8.58 5.65 -22.72
N ALA A 33 -8.03 6.08 -21.59
CA ALA A 33 -8.39 5.53 -20.29
C ALA A 33 -9.82 5.93 -19.87
N LYS A 34 -10.55 5.02 -19.24
CA LYS A 34 -11.83 5.36 -18.60
C LYS A 34 -11.57 6.44 -17.55
N LYS A 35 -12.34 7.54 -17.62
CA LYS A 35 -12.26 8.62 -16.62
C LYS A 35 -12.35 8.04 -15.22
N PRO A 36 -11.39 8.33 -14.33
CA PRO A 36 -11.45 7.86 -12.95
C PRO A 36 -12.67 8.45 -12.25
N ARG A 37 -13.16 7.71 -11.25
CA ARG A 37 -14.24 8.20 -10.38
C ARG A 37 -13.75 9.50 -9.73
N LYS A 38 -14.54 10.58 -9.80
CA LYS A 38 -14.23 11.90 -9.19
C LYS A 38 -14.36 11.87 -7.65
N HIS A 39 -13.73 10.91 -6.99
CA HIS A 39 -13.68 10.84 -5.54
C HIS A 39 -12.28 11.22 -5.09
N LYS A 40 -12.15 12.36 -4.41
CA LYS A 40 -10.89 12.70 -3.74
C LYS A 40 -10.69 11.72 -2.59
N PHE A 41 -9.62 10.94 -2.63
CA PHE A 41 -9.20 10.17 -1.46
C PHE A 41 -8.91 11.15 -0.32
N LYS A 42 -9.32 10.79 0.90
CA LYS A 42 -9.10 11.60 2.11
C LYS A 42 -7.77 11.31 2.79
N MET A 43 -7.11 10.25 2.36
CA MET A 43 -5.93 9.66 2.98
C MET A 43 -4.79 9.77 1.98
N ASP A 44 -3.61 10.15 2.46
CA ASP A 44 -2.41 10.23 1.64
C ASP A 44 -1.87 8.84 1.32
N ASP A 45 -1.16 8.68 0.20
CA ASP A 45 -0.66 7.37 -0.22
C ASP A 45 0.32 6.80 0.81
N SER A 46 1.11 7.64 1.47
CA SER A 46 2.01 7.20 2.55
C SER A 46 1.24 6.55 3.70
N GLU A 47 0.09 7.08 4.07
CA GLU A 47 -0.76 6.53 5.12
C GLU A 47 -1.42 5.22 4.66
N VAL A 48 -1.88 5.16 3.40
CA VAL A 48 -2.47 3.94 2.81
C VAL A 48 -1.44 2.81 2.74
N ILE A 49 -0.24 3.09 2.25
CA ILE A 49 0.86 2.12 2.16
C ILE A 49 1.26 1.65 3.56
N THR A 50 1.30 2.56 4.53
CA THR A 50 1.57 2.21 5.94
C THR A 50 0.53 1.25 6.50
N ILE A 51 -0.77 1.51 6.27
CA ILE A 51 -1.83 0.57 6.67
C ILE A 51 -1.63 -0.79 6.00
N LEU A 52 -1.32 -0.83 4.70
CA LEU A 52 -1.10 -2.08 3.96
C LEU A 52 0.09 -2.87 4.52
N VAL A 53 1.20 -2.21 4.81
CA VAL A 53 2.41 -2.83 5.37
C VAL A 53 2.12 -3.37 6.76
N ILE A 54 1.48 -2.58 7.63
CA ILE A 54 1.10 -3.02 8.98
C ILE A 54 0.13 -4.20 8.91
N PHE A 55 -0.85 -4.16 8.01
CA PHE A 55 -1.77 -5.26 7.80
C PHE A 55 -1.04 -6.53 7.39
N HIS A 56 -0.06 -6.46 6.47
CA HIS A 56 0.72 -7.63 6.06
C HIS A 56 1.62 -8.15 7.19
N LEU A 57 2.33 -7.26 7.89
CA LEU A 57 3.23 -7.63 8.99
C LEU A 57 2.46 -8.25 10.17
N ASN A 58 1.23 -7.80 10.43
CA ASN A 58 0.39 -8.34 11.50
C ASN A 58 -0.39 -9.59 11.06
N ASN A 59 -0.64 -9.78 9.76
CA ASN A 59 -1.37 -10.93 9.22
C ASN A 59 -0.48 -12.06 8.70
N THR A 60 0.84 -12.05 8.85
CA THR A 60 1.67 -13.20 8.43
C THR A 60 1.21 -14.52 9.08
N GLU A 61 0.67 -14.48 10.31
CA GLU A 61 0.08 -15.64 10.97
C GLU A 61 -1.31 -16.02 10.40
N ILE A 62 -2.16 -15.05 10.05
CA ILE A 62 -3.51 -15.33 9.52
C ILE A 62 -3.45 -15.72 8.04
N LEU A 63 -2.54 -15.14 7.25
CA LEU A 63 -2.33 -15.50 5.85
C LEU A 63 -1.81 -16.94 5.73
N SER A 64 -0.94 -17.39 6.64
CA SER A 64 -0.48 -18.80 6.68
C SER A 64 -1.61 -19.75 7.07
N ILE A 65 -2.52 -19.35 7.97
CA ILE A 65 -3.73 -20.11 8.30
C ILE A 65 -4.70 -20.12 7.11
N SER A 66 -4.95 -19.00 6.45
CA SER A 66 -5.85 -18.90 5.29
C SER A 66 -5.32 -19.65 4.07
N ILE A 67 -4.01 -19.55 3.78
CA ILE A 67 -3.34 -20.32 2.73
C ILE A 67 -3.34 -21.81 3.10
N SER A 68 -3.01 -22.18 4.35
CA SER A 68 -3.08 -23.58 4.81
C SER A 68 -4.50 -24.13 4.78
N THR A 69 -5.52 -23.30 5.00
CA THR A 69 -6.94 -23.71 4.96
C THR A 69 -7.40 -23.84 3.51
N MET A 70 -6.98 -22.94 2.62
CA MET A 70 -7.21 -23.07 1.18
C MET A 70 -6.54 -24.33 0.60
N TYR A 71 -5.28 -24.60 0.93
CA TYR A 71 -4.54 -25.76 0.42
C TYR A 71 -4.94 -27.10 1.06
N LYS A 72 -5.59 -27.11 2.25
CA LYS A 72 -6.16 -28.33 2.85
C LYS A 72 -7.62 -28.58 2.43
N SER A 73 -8.27 -27.62 1.79
CA SER A 73 -9.64 -27.75 1.27
C SER A 73 -9.71 -28.16 -0.21
N THR A 74 -8.55 -28.47 -0.83
CA THR A 74 -8.45 -29.07 -2.17
C THR A 74 -7.88 -30.47 -2.02
#